data_AF-U1JPU1-F1
#
_entry.id   AF-U1JPU1-F1
#
_cell.length_a   1.000
_cell.length_b   1.000
_cell.length_c   1.000
_cell.angle_alpha   90.00
_cell.angle_beta   90.00
_cell.angle_gamma   90.00
#
_symmetry.space_group_name_H-M   'P 1'
#
loop_
_entity.id
_entity.type
_entity.pdbx_description
1 polymer ?
#
loop_
_entity_poly.entity_id
_entity_poly.type
_entity_poly.pdbx_seq_one_letter_code
_entity_poly.pdbx_strand_id
1 'polypeptide(L)'
;MSRLHLADILNLGLDDYRQHHSLNYQQTRVCQHLQSCRTGKLGYQSWQCDTCGEVKQVGCSCRDRHCPRCQSMATAQWAQKQQARLLPCRYF
;
A
#
# COMPACT_ATOMS: atom_id res chain seq x y z
N MET A 1 -8.67 14.52 -8.90
CA MET A 1 -7.75 13.58 -9.57
C MET A 1 -7.83 12.25 -8.84
N SER A 2 -8.16 11.17 -9.53
CA SER A 2 -8.14 9.82 -8.93
C SER A 2 -6.70 9.52 -8.50
N ARG A 3 -6.50 9.18 -7.22
CA ARG A 3 -5.19 8.88 -6.67
C ARG A 3 -4.80 7.47 -7.11
N LEU A 4 -4.05 7.36 -8.21
CA LEU A 4 -3.53 6.08 -8.68
C LEU A 4 -2.68 5.44 -7.57
N HIS A 5 -2.98 4.19 -7.24
CA HIS A 5 -2.15 3.35 -6.42
C HIS A 5 -1.19 2.52 -7.28
N LEU A 6 -0.08 2.08 -6.70
CA LEU A 6 0.87 1.20 -7.38
C LEU A 6 0.21 -0.09 -7.92
N ALA A 7 -0.81 -0.60 -7.22
CA ALA A 7 -1.60 -1.74 -7.68
C ALA A 7 -2.31 -1.47 -9.02
N ASP A 8 -2.79 -0.24 -9.25
CA ASP A 8 -3.47 0.13 -10.49
C ASP A 8 -2.50 0.13 -11.67
N ILE A 9 -1.28 0.65 -11.46
CA ILE A 9 -0.21 0.61 -12.47
C ILE A 9 0.17 -0.83 -12.81
N LEU A 10 0.33 -1.68 -11.79
CA LEU A 10 0.63 -3.10 -11.98
C LEU A 10 -0.50 -3.81 -12.72
N ASN A 11 -1.76 -3.54 -12.39
CA ASN A 11 -2.91 -4.14 -13.06
C ASN A 11 -3.00 -3.75 -14.55
N LEU A 12 -2.55 -2.55 -14.91
CA LEU A 12 -2.58 -2.06 -16.28
C LEU A 12 -1.39 -2.53 -17.13
N GLY A 13 -0.19 -2.63 -16.55
CA GLY A 13 1.05 -2.78 -17.34
C GLY A 13 1.92 -4.00 -17.01
N LEU A 14 1.63 -4.77 -15.96
CA LEU A 14 2.54 -5.85 -15.54
C LEU A 14 2.61 -6.99 -16.55
N ASP A 15 1.51 -7.31 -17.22
CA ASP A 15 1.48 -8.42 -18.18
C ASP A 15 2.25 -8.09 -19.45
N ASP A 16 2.16 -6.85 -19.95
CA ASP A 16 3.00 -6.34 -21.05
C ASP A 16 4.48 -6.33 -20.67
N TYR A 17 4.80 -5.80 -19.48
CA TYR A 17 6.17 -5.79 -18.96
C TYR A 17 6.80 -7.20 -18.91
N ARG A 18 6.01 -8.22 -18.55
CA ARG A 18 6.46 -9.62 -18.47
C ARG A 18 6.78 -10.24 -19.84
N GLN A 19 6.29 -9.67 -20.94
CA GLN A 19 6.63 -10.15 -22.29
C GLN A 19 8.08 -9.81 -22.66
N HIS A 20 8.61 -8.70 -22.12
CA HIS A 20 9.94 -8.20 -22.41
C HIS A 20 10.95 -8.44 -21.28
N HIS A 21 10.47 -8.70 -20.06
CA HIS A 21 11.31 -8.82 -18.87
C HIS A 21 10.87 -9.97 -17.96
N SER A 22 11.81 -10.85 -17.63
CA SER A 22 11.58 -11.91 -16.65
C SER A 22 11.63 -11.35 -15.22
N LEU A 23 10.61 -11.63 -14.42
CA LEU A 23 10.62 -11.34 -12.99
C LEU A 23 11.18 -12.51 -12.20
N ASN A 24 12.06 -12.24 -11.24
CA ASN A 24 12.44 -13.26 -10.27
C ASN A 24 11.26 -13.58 -9.33
N TYR A 25 11.41 -14.66 -8.56
CA TYR A 25 10.38 -15.11 -7.63
C TYR A 25 9.92 -14.02 -6.64
N GLN A 26 10.86 -13.27 -6.07
CA GLN A 26 10.54 -12.23 -5.08
C GLN A 26 9.75 -11.07 -5.72
N GLN A 27 10.14 -10.64 -6.91
CA GLN A 27 9.42 -9.60 -7.66
C GLN A 27 8.00 -10.06 -8.00
N THR A 28 7.84 -11.29 -8.50
CA THR A 28 6.53 -11.87 -8.80
C THR A 28 5.64 -11.91 -7.55
N ARG A 29 6.18 -12.37 -6.42
CA ARG A 29 5.45 -12.41 -5.14
C ARG A 29 5.02 -11.01 -4.68
N VAL A 30 5.92 -10.03 -4.78
CA VAL A 30 5.62 -8.64 -4.40
C VAL A 30 4.51 -8.06 -5.26
N CYS A 31 4.55 -8.26 -6.59
CA CYS A 31 3.47 -7.83 -7.49
C CYS A 31 2.12 -8.44 -7.09
N GLN A 32 2.07 -9.75 -6.83
CA GLN A 32 0.85 -10.43 -6.41
C GLN A 32 0.30 -9.89 -5.08
N HIS A 33 1.18 -9.64 -4.10
CA HIS A 33 0.79 -9.01 -2.83
C HIS A 33 0.21 -7.61 -3.04
N LEU A 34 0.86 -6.78 -3.86
CA LEU A 34 0.40 -5.43 -4.18
C LEU A 34 -0.98 -5.44 -4.84
N GLN A 35 -1.21 -6.32 -5.82
CA GLN A 35 -2.48 -6.44 -6.57
C GLN A 35 -3.63 -7.03 -5.73
N SER A 36 -3.34 -7.84 -4.71
CA SER A 36 -4.37 -8.43 -3.82
C SER A 36 -4.69 -7.56 -2.60
N CYS A 37 -3.85 -6.59 -2.28
CA CYS A 37 -3.98 -5.79 -1.08
C CYS A 37 -5.31 -5.02 -1.03
N ARG A 38 -6.12 -5.25 0.02
CA ARG A 38 -7.42 -4.59 0.27
C ARG A 38 -8.46 -4.75 -0.85
N THR A 39 -8.35 -5.77 -1.71
CA THR A 39 -9.32 -6.02 -2.79
C THR A 39 -10.37 -7.09 -2.43
N GLY A 40 -10.28 -7.66 -1.21
CA GLY A 40 -11.13 -8.77 -0.77
C GLY A 40 -10.55 -10.15 -1.06
N LYS A 41 -9.56 -10.27 -1.97
CA LYS A 41 -8.84 -11.53 -2.23
C LYS A 41 -8.19 -12.14 -0.99
N LEU A 42 -7.87 -11.32 0.01
CA LEU A 42 -7.27 -11.71 1.29
C LEU A 42 -8.29 -11.78 2.43
N GLY A 43 -9.59 -11.79 2.10
CA GLY A 43 -10.68 -11.67 3.06
C GLY A 43 -10.94 -10.22 3.50
N TYR A 44 -11.86 -10.07 4.45
CA TYR A 44 -12.31 -8.81 5.01
C TYR A 44 -12.23 -8.82 6.53
N GLN A 45 -12.03 -7.64 7.10
CA GLN A 45 -12.20 -7.36 8.52
C GLN A 45 -13.50 -6.58 8.72
N SER A 46 -14.31 -7.02 9.67
CA SER A 46 -15.55 -6.35 10.08
C SER A 46 -15.27 -5.51 11.31
N TRP A 47 -15.44 -4.19 11.22
CA TRP A 47 -15.23 -3.26 12.33
C TRP A 47 -16.57 -2.67 12.71
N GLN A 48 -16.97 -2.81 13.97
CA GLN A 48 -18.20 -2.24 14.49
C GLN A 48 -17.88 -1.10 15.45
N CYS A 49 -18.62 0.00 15.33
CA CYS A 49 -18.55 1.09 16.29
C CYS A 49 -19.35 0.74 17.54
N ASP A 50 -18.70 0.75 18.71
CA ASP A 50 -19.36 0.45 19.99
C ASP A 50 -20.39 1.52 20.41
N THR A 51 -20.35 2.71 19.81
CA THR A 51 -21.26 3.83 20.15
C THR A 51 -22.51 3.88 19.30
N CYS A 52 -22.39 3.67 17.98
CA CYS A 52 -23.52 3.81 17.04
C CYS A 52 -23.89 2.50 16.33
N GLY A 53 -23.15 1.41 16.54
CA GLY A 53 -23.41 0.11 15.93
C GLY A 53 -23.04 0.01 14.45
N GLU A 54 -22.60 1.10 13.80
CA GLU A 54 -22.18 1.12 12.39
C GLU A 54 -21.10 0.07 12.10
N VAL A 55 -21.29 -0.71 11.04
CA VAL A 55 -20.36 -1.79 10.64
C VAL A 55 -19.66 -1.42 9.35
N LYS A 56 -18.33 -1.44 9.38
CA LYS A 56 -17.48 -1.23 8.20
C LYS A 56 -16.72 -2.50 7.85
N GLN A 57 -16.87 -2.94 6.60
CA GLN A 57 -16.02 -3.99 6.04
C GLN A 57 -14.79 -3.36 5.38
N VAL A 58 -13.61 -3.85 5.74
CA VAL A 58 -12.34 -3.40 5.16
C VAL A 58 -11.57 -4.61 4.66
N GLY A 59 -11.20 -4.62 3.37
CA GLY A 59 -10.39 -5.72 2.84
C GLY A 59 -9.08 -5.88 3.62
N CYS A 60 -8.58 -7.10 3.80
CA CYS A 60 -7.34 -7.35 4.54
C CYS A 60 -6.10 -6.79 3.80
N SER A 61 -5.08 -6.41 4.56
CA SER A 61 -3.80 -5.93 4.02
C SER A 61 -2.91 -7.10 3.56
N CYS A 62 -2.08 -6.87 2.52
CA CYS A 62 -1.11 -7.88 2.07
C CYS A 62 0.11 -8.03 2.98
N ARG A 63 0.35 -7.04 3.88
CA ARG A 63 1.46 -7.02 4.84
C ARG A 63 2.87 -7.04 4.21
N ASP A 64 2.99 -6.83 2.90
CA ASP A 64 4.30 -6.72 2.24
C ASP A 64 4.97 -5.37 2.55
N ARG A 65 6.26 -5.40 2.86
CA ARG A 65 7.08 -4.21 3.15
C ARG A 65 7.20 -3.24 1.97
N HIS A 66 6.99 -3.70 0.73
CA HIS A 66 7.04 -2.84 -0.45
C HIS A 66 5.68 -2.22 -0.78
N CYS A 67 4.61 -2.59 -0.07
CA CYS A 67 3.28 -2.06 -0.35
C CYS A 67 3.08 -0.65 0.22
N PRO A 68 2.95 0.40 -0.61
CA PRO A 68 2.81 1.78 -0.10
C PRO A 68 1.53 1.98 0.72
N ARG A 69 0.49 1.19 0.46
CA ARG A 69 -0.77 1.23 1.22
C ARG A 69 -0.64 0.61 2.62
N CYS A 70 0.16 -0.44 2.75
CA CYS A 70 0.42 -1.07 4.06
C CYS A 70 1.41 -0.23 4.87
N GLN A 71 2.39 0.38 4.20
CA GLN A 71 3.43 1.17 4.86
C GLN A 71 3.07 2.64 5.06
N SER A 72 1.91 3.12 4.59
CA SER A 72 1.55 4.54 4.59
C SER A 72 1.67 5.19 5.97
N MET A 73 1.19 4.51 7.02
CA MET A 73 1.28 5.01 8.40
C MET A 73 2.73 5.05 8.90
N ALA A 74 3.51 4.00 8.64
CA ALA A 74 4.92 3.95 9.02
C ALA A 74 5.73 5.04 8.30
N THR A 75 5.47 5.25 7.00
CA THR A 75 6.07 6.33 6.21
C THR A 75 5.70 7.70 6.75
N ALA A 76 4.43 7.94 7.08
CA ALA A 76 3.99 9.20 7.65
C ALA A 76 4.64 9.49 9.01
N GLN A 77 4.71 8.49 9.90
CA GLN A 77 5.39 8.61 11.19
C GLN A 77 6.90 8.87 11.02
N TRP A 78 7.55 8.18 10.09
CA TRP A 78 8.96 8.40 9.79
C TRP A 78 9.19 9.82 9.26
N ALA A 79 8.35 10.30 8.33
CA ALA A 79 8.44 11.64 7.77
C ALA A 79 8.25 12.72 8.85
N GLN A 80 7.28 12.54 9.74
CA GLN A 80 7.07 13.44 10.89
C GLN A 80 8.30 13.49 11.80
N LYS A 81 8.93 12.34 12.07
CA LYS A 81 10.18 12.29 12.86
C LYS A 81 11.33 13.01 12.15
N GLN A 82 11.47 12.88 10.84
CA GLN A 82 12.50 13.61 10.10
C GLN A 82 12.24 15.11 10.13
N GLN A 83 10.98 15.52 9.93
CA GLN A 83 10.58 16.93 9.97
C GLN A 83 10.89 17.57 11.33
N ALA A 84 10.66 16.86 12.44
CA ALA A 84 10.95 17.34 13.78
C ALA A 84 12.46 17.51 14.06
N ARG A 85 13.33 16.89 13.26
CA ARG A 85 14.80 17.02 13.37
C ARG A 85 15.36 18.16 12.54
N LEU A 86 14.54 18.83 11.71
CA LEU A 86 14.99 19.95 10.92
C LEU A 86 15.27 21.15 11.83
N LEU A 87 16.46 21.74 11.66
CA LEU A 87 16.80 23.00 12.29
C LEU A 87 15.98 24.13 11.66
N PRO A 88 15.60 25.18 12.42
CA PRO A 88 14.89 26.35 11.90
C PRO A 88 15.86 27.26 11.11
N CYS A 89 16.50 26.74 10.07
CA CYS A 89 17.41 27.44 9.19
C CYS A 89 17.01 27.21 7.72
N ARG A 90 17.56 28.03 6.82
CA ARG A 90 17.42 27.76 5.39
C ARG A 90 18.16 26.47 5.06
N TYR A 91 17.44 25.52 4.48
CA TYR A 91 18.03 24.39 3.77
C TYR A 91 18.42 24.87 2.37
N PHE A 92 19.55 24.37 1.86
CA PHE A 92 20.22 24.81 0.64
C PHE A 92 19.28 24.91 -0.58
#